data_AF-A0AAW2KLY2-F1
#
_entry.id   AF-A0AAW2KLY2-F1
#
_cell.length_a   1.000
_cell.length_b   1.000
_cell.length_c   1.000
_cell.angle_alpha   90.00
_cell.angle_beta   90.00
_cell.angle_gamma   90.00
#
_symmetry.space_group_name_H-M   'P 1'
#
loop_
_entity.id
_entity.type
_entity.pdbx_description
1 polymer ?
#
loop_
_entity_poly.entity_id
_entity_poly.type
_entity_poly.pdbx_seq_one_letter_code
_entity_poly.pdbx_strand_id
1 'polypeptide(L)'
;MADQGGINIRWEAMEARVRRLEELIGKPEQPPSVGLIQQVSSIQEMVESLRMKVKEELPETVLKGLESVSDEISCLTDAVDYKLESLKADLRLVKLAVANSGTDGSAVAPKVRVPDPKPFGGERSAKELENFLWDMETYFQAARVPDTEKVSITSMYLTGDAKLWWRSRLSDDASANRERIETWEVLKKELKDQFLPCNTSWLARESLRNLKHTGTVREFVKEFSSLMLDVRDMSEEDKLFNFMAGLKPWAQTELRRQGVKDLPTAIAAADRLGDYKVPNEPEQRSDDSGDGKAKFGRSSRRRIKLRK
;
A
#
# COMPACT_ATOMS: atom_id res chain seq x y z
N MET A 1 42.70 3.64 81.03
CA MET A 1 43.79 4.50 81.53
C MET A 1 45.08 3.98 80.92
N ALA A 2 45.44 4.51 79.76
CA ALA A 2 46.54 3.99 78.93
C ALA A 2 47.71 4.98 78.99
N ASP A 3 48.68 4.60 79.83
CA ASP A 3 50.10 4.94 79.82
C ASP A 3 50.54 6.29 79.20
N GLN A 4 50.09 7.41 79.77
CA GLN A 4 50.71 8.73 79.56
C GLN A 4 52.17 8.78 80.05
N GLY A 5 52.57 7.84 80.93
CA GLY A 5 53.92 7.75 81.48
C GLY A 5 54.95 7.40 80.41
N GLY A 6 54.67 6.42 79.55
CA GLY A 6 55.61 5.99 78.50
C GLY A 6 55.90 7.04 77.41
N ILE A 7 54.93 7.89 77.06
CA ILE A 7 55.12 8.96 76.07
C ILE A 7 55.91 10.13 76.68
N ASN A 8 55.62 10.48 77.94
CA ASN A 8 56.33 11.55 78.63
C ASN A 8 57.81 11.17 78.87
N ILE A 9 58.08 9.91 79.21
CA ILE A 9 59.45 9.39 79.38
C ILE A 9 60.21 9.36 78.04
N ARG A 10 59.53 9.03 76.92
CA ARG A 10 60.14 9.09 75.58
C ARG A 10 60.42 10.52 75.12
N TRP A 11 59.55 11.47 75.47
CA TRP A 11 59.73 12.89 75.17
C TRP A 11 60.88 13.49 75.99
N GLU A 12 60.91 13.24 77.30
CA GLU A 12 62.01 13.67 78.17
C GLU A 12 63.35 13.03 77.75
N ALA A 13 63.35 11.77 77.31
CA ALA A 13 64.54 11.12 76.78
C ALA A 13 64.99 11.72 75.43
N MET A 14 64.05 12.17 74.60
CA MET A 14 64.37 12.85 73.35
C MET A 14 64.90 14.26 73.61
N GLU A 15 64.26 15.03 74.50
CA GLU A 15 64.74 16.35 74.93
C GLU A 15 66.11 16.26 75.60
N ALA A 16 66.36 15.26 76.45
CA ALA A 16 67.66 15.07 77.08
C ALA A 16 68.76 14.73 76.05
N ARG A 17 68.42 13.98 74.99
CA ARG A 17 69.33 13.68 73.87
C ARG A 17 69.60 14.90 73.01
N VAL A 18 68.58 15.71 72.72
CA VAL A 18 68.71 16.97 71.98
C VAL A 18 69.53 17.97 72.78
N ARG A 19 69.30 18.09 74.08
CA ARG A 19 70.05 18.98 74.98
C ARG A 19 71.53 18.61 75.07
N ARG A 20 71.85 17.30 75.12
CA ARG A 20 73.24 16.80 75.03
C ARG A 20 73.91 17.10 73.70
N LEU A 21 73.14 17.04 72.60
CA LEU A 21 73.64 17.40 71.27
C LEU A 21 73.86 18.91 71.16
N GLU A 22 72.98 19.73 71.72
CA GLU A 22 73.13 21.19 71.77
C GLU A 22 74.33 21.63 72.63
N GLU A 23 74.67 20.89 73.69
CA GLU A 23 75.85 21.13 74.54
C GLU A 23 77.17 20.74 73.84
N LEU A 24 77.14 19.75 72.96
CA LEU A 24 78.30 19.29 72.16
C LEU A 24 78.54 20.12 70.89
N ILE A 25 77.47 20.68 70.30
CA ILE A 25 77.50 21.28 68.97
C ILE A 25 77.37 22.82 69.04
N GLY A 26 76.93 23.38 70.19
CA GLY A 26 76.52 24.78 70.31
C GLY A 26 75.14 25.01 69.67
N LYS A 27 74.37 25.98 70.21
CA LYS A 27 73.03 26.28 69.65
C LYS A 27 73.13 26.66 68.17
N PRO A 28 72.22 26.18 67.30
CA PRO A 28 72.20 26.59 65.90
C PRO A 28 71.92 28.10 65.81
N GLU A 29 72.87 28.85 65.28
CA GLU A 29 72.87 30.32 65.37
C GLU A 29 71.98 31.05 64.34
N GLN A 30 71.30 30.36 63.40
CA GLN A 30 70.48 31.08 62.41
C GLN A 30 69.17 30.36 62.03
N PRO A 31 68.02 31.07 62.03
CA PRO A 31 66.81 30.60 61.33
C PRO A 31 67.07 30.48 59.82
N PRO A 32 66.26 29.72 59.06
CA PRO A 32 66.44 29.56 57.61
C PRO A 32 66.60 30.93 56.95
N SER A 33 67.59 31.05 56.07
CA SER A 33 67.99 32.35 55.49
C SER A 33 66.78 33.03 54.85
N VAL A 34 66.62 34.32 55.13
CA VAL A 34 65.54 35.16 54.56
C VAL A 34 65.48 35.04 53.03
N GLY A 35 66.61 34.73 52.38
CA GLY A 35 66.69 34.45 50.95
C GLY A 35 65.90 33.22 50.48
N LEU A 36 65.90 32.11 51.24
CA LEU A 36 65.09 30.92 50.90
C LEU A 36 63.59 31.21 51.04
N ILE A 37 63.20 31.96 52.07
CA ILE A 37 61.81 32.38 52.27
C ILE A 37 61.36 33.28 51.11
N GLN A 38 62.19 34.25 50.71
CA GLN A 38 61.91 35.15 49.59
C GLN A 38 61.78 34.39 48.26
N GLN A 39 62.63 33.39 48.03
CA GLN A 39 62.57 32.54 46.83
C GLN A 39 61.29 31.69 46.79
N VAL A 40 60.91 31.08 47.91
CA VAL A 40 59.66 30.31 48.00
C VAL A 40 58.44 31.21 47.75
N SER A 41 58.42 32.42 48.31
CA SER A 41 57.34 33.38 48.05
C SER A 41 57.26 33.78 46.57
N SER A 42 58.40 34.04 45.93
CA SER A 42 58.45 34.38 44.50
C SER A 42 57.97 33.23 43.60
N ILE A 43 58.30 31.99 43.96
CA ILE A 43 57.80 30.79 43.26
C ILE A 43 56.29 30.66 43.46
N GLN A 44 55.77 30.90 44.67
CA GLN A 44 54.32 30.87 44.92
C GLN A 44 53.57 31.90 44.08
N GLU A 45 54.09 33.13 43.95
CA GLU A 45 53.49 34.16 43.09
C GLU A 45 53.47 33.77 41.61
N MET A 46 54.56 33.18 41.10
CA MET A 46 54.61 32.68 39.73
C MET A 46 53.62 31.54 39.49
N VAL A 47 53.48 30.63 40.45
CA VAL A 47 52.50 29.53 40.38
C VAL A 47 51.08 30.07 40.37
N GLU A 48 50.76 31.05 41.20
CA GLU A 48 49.41 31.64 41.23
C GLU A 48 49.11 32.42 39.94
N SER A 49 50.11 33.11 39.38
CA SER A 49 49.99 33.79 38.07
C SER A 49 49.71 32.80 36.95
N LEU A 50 50.45 31.69 36.90
CA LEU A 50 50.21 30.60 35.94
C LEU A 50 48.83 29.98 36.13
N ARG A 51 48.40 29.77 37.37
CA ARG A 51 47.08 29.24 37.70
C ARG A 51 45.95 30.14 37.20
N MET A 52 46.11 31.46 37.33
CA MET A 52 45.14 32.43 36.83
C MET A 52 45.10 32.45 35.30
N LYS A 53 46.25 32.39 34.61
CA LYS A 53 46.32 32.31 33.15
C LYS A 53 45.67 31.03 32.60
N VAL A 54 45.90 29.88 33.24
CA VAL A 54 45.24 28.62 32.87
C VAL A 54 43.72 28.71 33.03
N LYS A 55 43.22 29.40 34.07
CA LYS A 55 41.79 29.67 34.26
C LYS A 55 41.21 30.65 33.24
N GLU A 56 41.98 31.65 32.80
CA GLU A 56 41.55 32.57 31.75
C GLU A 56 41.52 31.90 30.36
N GLU A 57 42.50 31.04 30.05
CA GLU A 57 42.54 30.32 28.77
C GLU A 57 41.51 29.18 28.68
N LEU A 58 41.10 28.59 29.80
CA LEU A 58 40.02 27.59 29.87
C LEU A 58 38.82 28.16 30.63
N PRO A 59 37.93 28.92 29.97
CA PRO A 59 36.78 29.51 30.63
C PRO A 59 35.84 28.42 31.16
N GLU A 60 35.20 28.63 32.30
CA GLU A 60 34.27 27.68 32.93
C GLU A 60 33.13 27.23 31.99
N THR A 61 32.80 28.04 31.00
CA THR A 61 31.86 27.70 29.91
C THR A 61 32.34 26.55 29.04
N VAL A 62 33.65 26.43 28.79
CA VAL A 62 34.22 25.30 28.04
C VAL A 62 34.19 24.03 28.87
N LEU A 63 34.49 24.10 30.17
CA LEU A 63 34.41 22.95 31.07
C LEU A 63 32.96 22.44 31.19
N LYS A 64 31.99 23.34 31.43
CA LYS A 64 30.56 22.99 31.46
C LYS A 64 30.05 22.49 30.11
N GLY A 65 30.54 23.05 29.01
CA GLY A 65 30.23 22.57 27.67
C GLY A 65 30.74 21.15 27.44
N LEU A 66 31.94 20.82 27.93
CA LEU A 66 32.52 19.49 27.83
C LEU A 66 31.76 18.47 28.69
N GLU A 67 31.35 18.85 29.89
CA GLU A 67 30.47 18.02 30.75
C GLU A 67 29.11 17.79 30.07
N SER A 68 28.49 18.83 29.51
CA SER A 68 27.23 18.72 28.76
C SER A 68 27.36 17.78 27.56
N VAL A 69 28.43 17.91 26.77
CA VAL A 69 28.68 17.03 25.62
C VAL A 69 28.96 15.60 26.09
N SER A 70 29.66 15.41 27.20
CA SER A 70 29.88 14.10 27.81
C SER A 70 28.56 13.44 28.23
N ASP A 71 27.65 14.19 28.85
CA ASP A 71 26.32 13.72 29.23
C ASP A 71 25.46 13.37 28.01
N GLU A 72 25.49 14.20 26.96
CA GLU A 72 24.81 13.92 25.69
C GLU A 72 25.34 12.65 25.01
N ILE A 73 26.66 12.45 25.00
CA ILE A 73 27.29 11.23 24.47
C ILE A 73 26.87 10.00 25.29
N SER A 74 26.82 10.11 26.62
CA SER A 74 26.35 9.03 27.49
C SER A 74 24.90 8.66 27.19
N CYS A 75 24.02 9.66 27.08
CA CYS A 75 22.61 9.46 26.74
C CYS A 75 22.43 8.83 25.34
N LEU A 76 23.22 9.26 24.35
CA LEU A 76 23.23 8.64 23.02
C LEU A 76 23.73 7.19 23.06
N THR A 77 24.72 6.90 23.89
CA THR A 77 25.25 5.55 24.08
C THR A 77 24.16 4.63 24.64
N ASP A 78 23.46 5.06 25.69
CA ASP A 78 22.33 4.32 26.28
C ASP A 78 21.19 4.11 25.26
N ALA A 79 20.89 5.12 24.44
CA ALA A 79 19.85 5.03 23.42
C ALA A 79 20.21 4.02 22.30
N VAL A 80 21.50 3.96 21.92
CA VAL A 80 22.01 2.98 20.95
C VAL A 80 21.96 1.58 21.55
N ASP A 81 22.38 1.41 22.81
CA ASP A 81 22.32 0.12 23.49
C ASP A 81 20.88 -0.39 23.64
N TYR A 82 19.95 0.49 24.00
CA TYR A 82 18.52 0.16 24.04
C TYR A 82 18.01 -0.32 22.68
N LYS A 83 18.32 0.42 21.60
CA LYS A 83 17.93 0.02 20.23
C LYS A 83 18.61 -1.27 19.80
N LEU A 84 19.86 -1.50 20.18
CA LEU A 84 20.60 -2.71 19.88
C LEU A 84 19.96 -3.93 20.56
N GLU A 85 19.57 -3.81 21.82
CA GLU A 85 18.85 -4.89 22.52
C GLU A 85 17.45 -5.12 21.96
N SER A 86 16.73 -4.06 21.59
CA SER A 86 15.46 -4.18 20.87
C SER A 86 15.62 -4.95 19.55
N LEU A 87 16.60 -4.56 18.72
CA LEU A 87 16.86 -5.23 17.44
C LEU A 87 17.35 -6.68 17.64
N LYS A 88 18.15 -6.96 18.67
CA LYS A 88 18.52 -8.33 19.03
C LYS A 88 17.28 -9.15 19.42
N ALA A 89 16.33 -8.58 20.16
CA ALA A 89 15.08 -9.25 20.51
C ALA A 89 14.22 -9.54 19.27
N ASP A 90 14.07 -8.57 18.36
CA ASP A 90 13.36 -8.75 17.10
C ASP A 90 14.04 -9.82 16.23
N LEU A 91 15.37 -9.83 16.16
CA LEU A 91 16.14 -10.85 15.45
C LEU A 91 15.96 -12.24 16.07
N ARG A 92 15.88 -12.34 17.40
CA ARG A 92 15.56 -13.61 18.09
C ARG A 92 14.15 -14.08 17.72
N LEU A 93 13.16 -13.19 17.68
CA LEU A 93 11.79 -13.52 17.29
C LEU A 93 11.71 -13.98 15.83
N VAL A 94 12.41 -13.28 14.92
CA VAL A 94 12.52 -13.68 13.51
C VAL A 94 13.24 -15.03 13.38
N LYS A 95 14.35 -15.24 14.10
CA LYS A 95 15.06 -16.52 14.12
C LYS A 95 14.20 -17.65 14.68
N LEU A 96 13.39 -17.40 15.70
CA LEU A 96 12.45 -18.38 16.25
C LEU A 96 11.34 -18.71 15.25
N ALA A 97 10.77 -17.69 14.59
CA ALA A 97 9.76 -17.88 13.54
C ALA A 97 10.33 -18.67 12.34
N VAL A 98 11.58 -18.42 11.98
CA VAL A 98 12.30 -19.15 10.92
C VAL A 98 12.69 -20.57 11.37
N ALA A 99 13.16 -20.77 12.60
CA ALA A 99 13.50 -22.09 13.13
C ALA A 99 12.27 -22.99 13.28
N ASN A 100 11.14 -22.44 13.73
CA ASN A 100 9.85 -23.14 13.75
C ASN A 100 9.32 -23.44 12.34
N SER A 101 9.91 -22.87 11.29
CA SER A 101 9.59 -23.19 9.90
C SER A 101 10.44 -24.32 9.29
N GLY A 102 11.42 -24.85 10.04
CA GLY A 102 12.29 -25.94 9.59
C GLY A 102 12.90 -26.78 10.72
N THR A 103 12.15 -27.76 11.24
CA THR A 103 12.52 -29.19 11.36
C THR A 103 11.46 -29.97 12.13
N ASP A 104 11.22 -31.21 11.67
CA ASP A 104 10.13 -32.12 11.99
C ASP A 104 9.95 -32.46 13.47
N GLY A 105 8.68 -32.48 13.89
CA GLY A 105 8.27 -33.03 15.19
C GLY A 105 6.88 -32.61 15.65
N SER A 106 5.83 -33.07 14.96
CA SER A 106 4.45 -33.17 15.48
C SER A 106 3.76 -31.89 15.99
N ALA A 107 3.30 -31.04 15.06
CA ALA A 107 1.96 -30.41 15.06
C ALA A 107 1.89 -29.47 13.85
N VAL A 108 1.39 -29.96 12.72
CA VAL A 108 1.15 -29.11 11.54
C VAL A 108 -0.01 -28.18 11.86
N ALA A 109 0.30 -26.97 12.31
CA ALA A 109 -0.58 -25.84 12.02
C ALA A 109 -0.69 -25.76 10.49
N PRO A 110 -1.90 -25.66 9.90
CA PRO A 110 -2.03 -25.71 8.46
C PRO A 110 -1.33 -24.48 7.90
N LYS A 111 -0.16 -24.68 7.29
CA LYS A 111 0.46 -23.71 6.40
C LYS A 111 -0.59 -23.47 5.32
N VAL A 112 -1.30 -22.34 5.41
CA VAL A 112 -2.35 -21.97 4.47
C VAL A 112 -1.66 -21.91 3.11
N ARG A 113 -1.82 -22.99 2.33
CA ARG A 113 -1.33 -23.04 0.96
C ARG A 113 -2.19 -22.04 0.22
N VAL A 114 -1.57 -20.98 -0.30
CA VAL A 114 -2.26 -20.08 -1.22
C VAL A 114 -2.73 -20.95 -2.38
N PRO A 115 -4.03 -20.99 -2.68
CA PRO A 115 -4.53 -21.77 -3.81
C PRO A 115 -3.86 -21.30 -5.11
N ASP A 116 -3.44 -22.24 -5.95
CA ASP A 116 -2.87 -21.91 -7.25
C ASP A 116 -3.95 -21.25 -8.12
N PRO A 117 -3.62 -20.14 -8.81
CA PRO A 117 -4.53 -19.49 -9.75
C PRO A 117 -4.97 -20.43 -10.87
N LYS A 118 -6.19 -20.23 -11.36
CA LYS A 118 -6.64 -20.96 -12.55
C LYS A 118 -5.83 -20.54 -13.77
N PRO A 119 -5.32 -21.49 -14.58
CA PRO A 119 -4.63 -21.15 -15.82
C PRO A 119 -5.56 -20.45 -16.80
N PHE A 120 -5.01 -19.51 -17.58
CA PHE A 120 -5.75 -18.82 -18.63
C PHE A 120 -5.47 -19.44 -20.00
N GLY A 121 -6.53 -19.87 -20.69
CA GLY A 121 -6.43 -20.58 -21.97
C GLY A 121 -6.38 -19.68 -23.22
N GLY A 122 -6.61 -18.37 -23.07
CA GLY A 122 -6.73 -17.46 -24.21
C GLY A 122 -8.16 -17.30 -24.75
N GLU A 123 -9.18 -17.66 -23.96
CA GLU A 123 -10.57 -17.39 -24.29
C GLU A 123 -10.77 -15.88 -24.52
N ARG A 124 -11.42 -15.49 -25.61
CA ARG A 124 -11.73 -14.08 -25.92
C ARG A 124 -12.94 -13.57 -25.14
N SER A 125 -12.89 -13.74 -23.82
CA SER A 125 -13.93 -13.38 -22.87
C SER A 125 -13.38 -12.37 -21.87
N ALA A 126 -14.01 -11.19 -21.81
CA ALA A 126 -13.61 -10.16 -20.86
C ALA A 126 -13.70 -10.66 -19.41
N LYS A 127 -14.77 -11.39 -19.09
CA LYS A 127 -14.98 -11.96 -17.77
C LYS A 127 -13.86 -12.92 -17.36
N GLU A 128 -13.47 -13.84 -18.23
CA GLU A 128 -12.46 -14.84 -17.88
C GLU A 128 -11.08 -14.23 -17.74
N LEU A 129 -10.71 -13.32 -18.64
CA LEU A 129 -9.44 -12.62 -18.56
C LEU A 129 -9.37 -11.74 -17.31
N GLU A 130 -10.43 -10.98 -16.98
CA GLU A 130 -10.43 -10.14 -15.79
C GLU A 130 -10.36 -10.96 -14.49
N ASN A 131 -11.10 -12.07 -14.41
CA ASN A 131 -11.01 -12.98 -13.28
C ASN A 131 -9.59 -13.54 -13.13
N PHE A 132 -8.98 -13.98 -14.23
CA PHE A 132 -7.60 -14.47 -14.21
C PHE A 132 -6.61 -13.42 -13.70
N LEU A 133 -6.69 -12.18 -14.22
CA LEU A 133 -5.80 -11.10 -13.79
C LEU A 133 -5.98 -10.77 -12.30
N TRP A 134 -7.22 -10.80 -11.81
CA TRP A 134 -7.54 -10.58 -10.41
C TRP A 134 -7.04 -11.71 -9.51
N ASP A 135 -7.22 -12.97 -9.92
CA ASP A 135 -6.72 -14.15 -9.21
C ASP A 135 -5.19 -14.13 -9.11
N MET A 136 -4.49 -13.76 -10.19
CA MET A 136 -3.03 -13.60 -10.20
C MET A 136 -2.54 -12.49 -9.27
N GLU A 137 -3.21 -11.33 -9.26
CA GLU A 137 -2.88 -10.23 -8.35
C GLU A 137 -3.05 -10.64 -6.88
N THR A 138 -4.17 -11.32 -6.59
CA THR A 138 -4.46 -11.84 -5.25
C THR A 138 -3.42 -12.88 -4.83
N TYR A 139 -3.01 -13.76 -5.74
CA TYR A 139 -1.95 -14.73 -5.51
C TYR A 139 -0.60 -14.05 -5.24
N PHE A 140 -0.21 -13.04 -6.03
CA PHE A 140 1.03 -12.30 -5.80
C PHE A 140 1.06 -11.62 -4.43
N GLN A 141 -0.06 -11.05 -4.01
CA GLN A 141 -0.19 -10.44 -2.69
C GLN A 141 -0.08 -11.48 -1.57
N ALA A 142 -0.80 -12.60 -1.70
CA ALA A 142 -0.81 -13.66 -0.69
C ALA A 142 0.54 -14.39 -0.57
N ALA A 143 1.20 -14.65 -1.71
CA ALA A 143 2.49 -15.32 -1.79
C ALA A 143 3.70 -14.37 -1.67
N ARG A 144 3.46 -13.05 -1.56
CA ARG A 144 4.50 -12.00 -1.49
C ARG A 144 5.54 -12.07 -2.63
N VAL A 145 5.05 -12.24 -3.85
CA VAL A 145 5.88 -12.38 -5.05
C VAL A 145 6.52 -11.03 -5.40
N PRO A 146 7.85 -10.96 -5.63
CA PRO A 146 8.52 -9.73 -6.05
C PRO A 146 8.13 -9.33 -7.48
N ASP A 147 8.09 -8.02 -7.77
CA ASP A 147 7.63 -7.50 -9.06
C ASP A 147 8.43 -8.03 -10.27
N THR A 148 9.71 -8.31 -10.08
CA THR A 148 10.61 -8.87 -11.11
C THR A 148 10.22 -10.29 -11.55
N GLU A 149 9.50 -11.04 -10.71
CA GLU A 149 9.12 -12.42 -10.98
C GLU A 149 7.69 -12.56 -11.50
N LYS A 150 6.83 -11.54 -11.31
CA LYS A 150 5.41 -11.58 -11.68
C LYS A 150 5.18 -11.98 -13.14
N VAL A 151 5.92 -11.37 -14.07
CA VAL A 151 5.80 -11.70 -15.51
C VAL A 151 6.19 -13.15 -15.80
N SER A 152 7.30 -13.60 -15.21
CA SER A 152 7.78 -14.97 -15.36
C SER A 152 6.76 -15.97 -14.82
N ILE A 153 6.26 -15.74 -13.61
CA ILE A 153 5.26 -16.60 -12.96
C ILE A 153 3.95 -16.62 -13.76
N THR A 154 3.39 -15.47 -14.15
CA THR A 154 2.17 -15.42 -14.97
C THR A 154 2.32 -16.22 -16.25
N SER A 155 3.48 -16.16 -16.91
CA SER A 155 3.72 -16.92 -18.14
C SER A 155 3.58 -18.44 -17.97
N MET A 156 3.81 -18.95 -16.76
CA MET A 156 3.64 -20.37 -16.43
C MET A 156 2.16 -20.76 -16.35
N TYR A 157 1.28 -19.82 -15.98
CA TYR A 157 -0.18 -19.99 -15.91
C TYR A 157 -0.89 -19.69 -17.24
N LEU A 158 -0.17 -19.26 -18.27
CA LEU A 158 -0.72 -19.20 -19.62
C LEU A 158 -0.75 -20.58 -20.26
N THR A 159 -1.89 -20.93 -20.84
CA THR A 159 -2.15 -22.20 -21.52
C THR A 159 -2.86 -21.93 -22.85
N GLY A 160 -3.03 -22.97 -23.68
CA GLY A 160 -3.74 -22.85 -24.96
C GLY A 160 -3.23 -21.72 -25.86
N ASP A 161 -4.16 -20.94 -26.39
CA ASP A 161 -3.89 -19.83 -27.31
C ASP A 161 -3.13 -18.69 -26.64
N ALA A 162 -3.34 -18.46 -25.33
CA ALA A 162 -2.58 -17.48 -24.57
C ALA A 162 -1.08 -17.81 -24.52
N LYS A 163 -0.74 -19.09 -24.37
CA LYS A 163 0.66 -19.53 -24.37
C LYS A 163 1.31 -19.42 -25.75
N LEU A 164 0.56 -19.69 -26.82
CA LEU A 164 1.03 -19.51 -28.20
C LEU A 164 1.30 -18.03 -28.50
N TRP A 165 0.38 -17.14 -28.11
CA TRP A 165 0.57 -15.70 -28.23
C TRP A 165 1.81 -15.24 -27.48
N TRP A 166 2.01 -15.65 -26.22
CA TRP A 166 3.18 -15.27 -25.43
C TRP A 166 4.50 -15.65 -26.11
N ARG A 167 4.57 -16.85 -26.70
CA ARG A 167 5.76 -17.30 -27.46
C ARG A 167 5.99 -16.48 -28.73
N SER A 168 4.92 -16.11 -29.44
CA SER A 168 5.02 -15.22 -30.60
C SER A 168 5.53 -13.84 -30.17
N ARG A 169 4.93 -13.27 -29.12
CA ARG A 169 5.26 -11.94 -28.61
C ARG A 169 6.72 -11.80 -28.17
N LEU A 170 7.29 -12.84 -27.54
CA LEU A 170 8.71 -12.92 -27.20
C LEU A 170 9.63 -13.02 -28.41
N SER A 171 9.16 -13.65 -29.50
CA SER A 171 9.94 -13.77 -30.75
C SER A 171 9.89 -12.47 -31.55
N ASP A 172 8.74 -11.81 -31.54
CA ASP A 172 8.50 -10.52 -32.20
C ASP A 172 9.28 -9.38 -31.54
N ASP A 173 9.49 -9.40 -30.22
CA ASP A 173 10.34 -8.43 -29.49
C ASP A 173 11.78 -8.37 -30.05
N ALA A 174 12.30 -9.47 -30.58
CA ALA A 174 13.64 -9.53 -31.14
C ALA A 174 13.75 -8.94 -32.56
N SER A 175 12.61 -8.72 -33.24
CA SER A 175 12.56 -8.46 -34.69
C SER A 175 11.72 -7.24 -35.10
N ALA A 176 10.77 -6.83 -34.25
CA ALA A 176 10.02 -5.60 -34.37
C ALA A 176 10.37 -4.72 -33.18
N ASN A 177 10.60 -3.42 -33.40
CA ASN A 177 10.96 -2.39 -32.42
C ASN A 177 9.84 -2.13 -31.37
N ARG A 178 9.32 -3.20 -30.76
CA ARG A 178 8.22 -3.25 -29.79
C ARG A 178 8.82 -3.23 -28.39
N GLU A 179 8.13 -2.59 -27.46
CA GLU A 179 8.58 -2.54 -26.07
C GLU A 179 8.49 -3.93 -25.43
N ARG A 180 9.56 -4.31 -24.71
CA ARG A 180 9.67 -5.58 -24.01
C ARG A 180 8.70 -5.61 -22.82
N ILE A 181 8.03 -6.74 -22.64
CA ILE A 181 7.12 -6.96 -21.51
C ILE A 181 7.94 -7.30 -20.25
N GLU A 182 8.42 -6.27 -19.56
CA GLU A 182 9.24 -6.44 -18.34
C GLU A 182 8.46 -6.25 -17.04
N THR A 183 7.32 -5.58 -17.08
CA THR A 183 6.51 -5.28 -15.89
C THR A 183 5.14 -5.95 -15.94
N TRP A 184 4.60 -6.20 -14.76
CA TRP A 184 3.25 -6.74 -14.61
C TRP A 184 2.18 -5.85 -15.26
N GLU A 185 2.33 -4.53 -15.18
CA GLU A 185 1.38 -3.58 -15.79
C GLU A 185 1.39 -3.65 -17.32
N VAL A 186 2.58 -3.76 -17.93
CA VAL A 186 2.71 -3.92 -19.38
C VAL A 186 2.10 -5.26 -19.82
N LEU A 187 2.33 -6.34 -19.05
CA LEU A 187 1.73 -7.64 -19.34
C LEU A 187 0.20 -7.61 -19.25
N LYS A 188 -0.36 -6.97 -18.22
CA LYS A 188 -1.82 -6.79 -18.07
C LYS A 188 -2.42 -6.05 -19.27
N LYS A 189 -1.76 -4.99 -19.73
CA LYS A 189 -2.19 -4.21 -20.89
C LYS A 189 -2.19 -5.06 -22.16
N GLU A 190 -1.07 -5.72 -22.46
CA GLU A 190 -0.93 -6.54 -23.66
C GLU A 190 -1.88 -7.75 -23.68
N LEU A 191 -2.09 -8.42 -22.54
CA LEU A 191 -3.10 -9.48 -22.41
C LEU A 191 -4.51 -8.96 -22.69
N LYS A 192 -4.84 -7.77 -22.18
CA LYS A 192 -6.12 -7.12 -22.45
C LYS A 192 -6.27 -6.77 -23.93
N ASP A 193 -5.26 -6.16 -24.54
CA ASP A 193 -5.30 -5.77 -25.95
C ASP A 193 -5.44 -6.98 -26.89
N GLN A 194 -4.85 -8.12 -26.52
CA GLN A 194 -4.89 -9.35 -27.33
C GLN A 194 -6.18 -10.15 -27.16
N PHE A 195 -6.67 -10.30 -25.92
CA PHE A 195 -7.72 -11.25 -25.58
C PHE A 195 -9.05 -10.60 -25.24
N LEU A 196 -9.10 -9.28 -25.01
CA LEU A 196 -10.37 -8.56 -25.07
C LEU A 196 -10.70 -8.32 -26.54
N PRO A 197 -11.90 -8.71 -27.01
CA PRO A 197 -12.35 -8.25 -28.30
C PRO A 197 -12.37 -6.72 -28.27
N CYS A 198 -11.62 -6.04 -29.13
CA CYS A 198 -11.68 -4.57 -29.30
C CYS A 198 -13.12 -4.06 -29.53
N ASN A 199 -14.03 -4.97 -29.90
CA ASN A 199 -15.43 -4.71 -30.13
C ASN A 199 -16.33 -4.91 -28.90
N THR A 200 -15.89 -5.39 -27.73
CA THR A 200 -16.81 -5.59 -26.59
C THR A 200 -17.39 -4.28 -26.08
N SER A 201 -16.56 -3.27 -25.84
CA SER A 201 -17.04 -1.96 -25.40
C SER A 201 -17.92 -1.29 -26.47
N TRP A 202 -17.57 -1.44 -27.75
CA TRP A 202 -18.37 -0.89 -28.85
C TRP A 202 -19.70 -1.64 -29.04
N LEU A 203 -19.70 -2.98 -29.04
CA LEU A 203 -20.91 -3.81 -29.09
C LEU A 203 -21.77 -3.60 -27.85
N ALA A 204 -21.16 -3.42 -26.68
CA ALA A 204 -21.88 -3.14 -25.46
C ALA A 204 -22.54 -1.76 -25.53
N ARG A 205 -21.84 -0.73 -26.06
CA ARG A 205 -22.43 0.58 -26.34
C ARG A 205 -23.53 0.52 -27.39
N GLU A 206 -23.36 -0.24 -28.45
CA GLU A 206 -24.39 -0.44 -29.47
C GLU A 206 -25.61 -1.18 -28.91
N SER A 207 -25.38 -2.24 -28.13
CA SER A 207 -26.42 -2.98 -27.44
C SER A 207 -27.14 -2.11 -26.41
N LEU A 208 -26.41 -1.27 -25.67
CA LEU A 208 -26.96 -0.33 -24.70
C LEU A 208 -27.82 0.74 -25.37
N ARG A 209 -27.37 1.28 -26.51
CA ARG A 209 -28.14 2.22 -27.35
C ARG A 209 -29.46 1.61 -27.82
N ASN A 210 -29.43 0.31 -28.13
CA ASN A 210 -30.58 -0.45 -28.60
C ASN A 210 -31.39 -1.11 -27.47
N LEU A 211 -30.92 -1.05 -26.23
CA LEU A 211 -31.55 -1.73 -25.10
C LEU A 211 -32.89 -1.07 -24.78
N LYS A 212 -33.94 -1.87 -24.78
CA LYS A 212 -35.30 -1.45 -24.43
C LYS A 212 -35.91 -2.44 -23.47
N HIS A 213 -36.62 -1.93 -22.48
CA HIS A 213 -37.46 -2.72 -21.59
C HIS A 213 -38.62 -3.32 -22.42
N THR A 214 -38.46 -4.55 -22.91
CA THR A 214 -39.47 -5.28 -23.70
C THR A 214 -40.25 -6.27 -22.83
N GLY A 215 -39.53 -7.05 -22.01
CA GLY A 215 -40.06 -8.02 -21.05
C GLY A 215 -40.38 -7.41 -19.69
N THR A 216 -39.84 -8.04 -18.64
CA THR A 216 -39.97 -7.56 -17.25
C THR A 216 -38.92 -6.50 -16.91
N VAL A 217 -39.21 -5.67 -15.91
CA VAL A 217 -38.26 -4.68 -15.39
C VAL A 217 -36.97 -5.37 -14.91
N ARG A 218 -37.10 -6.53 -14.26
CA ARG A 218 -35.99 -7.29 -13.71
C ARG A 218 -35.05 -7.84 -14.79
N GLU A 219 -35.59 -8.32 -15.91
CA GLU A 219 -34.78 -8.74 -17.06
C GLU A 219 -34.04 -7.55 -17.68
N PHE A 220 -34.73 -6.42 -17.85
CA PHE A 220 -34.09 -5.19 -18.35
C PHE A 220 -32.95 -4.71 -17.44
N VAL A 221 -33.18 -4.66 -16.12
CA VAL A 221 -32.15 -4.29 -15.14
C VAL A 221 -30.95 -5.23 -15.24
N LYS A 222 -31.20 -6.54 -15.33
CA LYS A 222 -30.14 -7.56 -15.47
C LYS A 222 -29.31 -7.34 -16.74
N GLU A 223 -29.95 -7.12 -17.89
CA GLU A 223 -29.26 -6.87 -19.16
C GLU A 223 -28.48 -5.55 -19.14
N PHE A 224 -29.09 -4.49 -18.63
CA PHE A 224 -28.44 -3.19 -18.45
C PHE A 224 -27.19 -3.31 -17.57
N SER A 225 -27.30 -3.95 -16.39
CA SER A 225 -26.17 -4.16 -15.49
C SER A 225 -25.06 -4.99 -16.12
N SER A 226 -25.41 -5.99 -16.94
CA SER A 226 -24.42 -6.79 -17.67
C SER A 226 -23.64 -5.93 -18.67
N LEU A 227 -24.32 -5.11 -19.48
CA LEU A 227 -23.68 -4.23 -20.46
C LEU A 227 -22.80 -3.17 -19.80
N MET A 228 -23.19 -2.71 -18.61
CA MET A 228 -22.40 -1.72 -17.86
C MET A 228 -21.05 -2.26 -17.37
N LEU A 229 -20.86 -3.58 -17.27
CA LEU A 229 -19.55 -4.16 -16.95
C LEU A 229 -18.53 -3.95 -18.08
N ASP A 230 -19.00 -3.96 -19.33
CA ASP A 230 -18.17 -3.81 -20.53
C ASP A 230 -17.97 -2.33 -20.93
N VAL A 231 -18.78 -1.40 -20.39
CA VAL A 231 -18.68 0.06 -20.63
C VAL A 231 -18.26 0.81 -19.37
N ARG A 232 -16.98 0.68 -19.00
CA ARG A 232 -16.44 1.17 -17.72
C ARG A 232 -16.22 2.69 -17.63
N ASP A 233 -16.10 3.38 -18.76
CA ASP A 233 -15.75 4.80 -18.85
C ASP A 233 -16.96 5.74 -18.99
N MET A 234 -18.19 5.21 -18.87
CA MET A 234 -19.42 6.02 -18.90
C MET A 234 -19.60 6.79 -17.59
N SER A 235 -20.03 8.05 -17.67
CA SER A 235 -20.33 8.87 -16.49
C SER A 235 -21.58 8.36 -15.76
N GLU A 236 -21.70 8.61 -14.45
CA GLU A 236 -22.90 8.21 -13.69
C GLU A 236 -24.19 8.89 -14.20
N GLU A 237 -24.07 10.12 -14.70
CA GLU A 237 -25.18 10.85 -15.32
C GLU A 237 -25.63 10.18 -16.63
N ASP A 238 -24.68 9.81 -17.49
CA ASP A 238 -24.98 9.10 -18.74
C ASP A 238 -25.54 7.71 -18.48
N LYS A 239 -25.06 7.01 -17.44
CA LYS A 239 -25.61 5.72 -17.03
C LYS A 239 -27.08 5.84 -16.65
N LEU A 240 -27.42 6.81 -15.79
CA LEU A 240 -28.81 7.08 -15.41
C LEU A 240 -29.66 7.49 -16.63
N PHE A 241 -29.13 8.35 -17.49
CA PHE A 241 -29.82 8.78 -18.71
C PHE A 241 -30.16 7.61 -19.62
N ASN A 242 -29.19 6.74 -19.92
CA ASN A 242 -29.39 5.55 -20.77
C ASN A 242 -30.36 4.56 -20.11
N PHE A 243 -30.26 4.35 -18.80
CA PHE A 243 -31.20 3.51 -18.05
C PHE A 243 -32.64 4.02 -18.20
N MET A 244 -32.86 5.32 -17.94
CA MET A 244 -34.17 5.94 -18.06
C MET A 244 -34.70 5.90 -19.50
N ALA A 245 -33.85 6.14 -20.51
CA ALA A 245 -34.23 6.11 -21.92
C ALA A 245 -34.57 4.70 -22.44
N GLY A 246 -34.06 3.65 -21.78
CA GLY A 246 -34.36 2.25 -22.09
C GLY A 246 -35.68 1.75 -21.52
N LEU A 247 -36.20 2.35 -20.45
CA LEU A 247 -37.42 1.91 -19.76
C LEU A 247 -38.71 2.19 -20.55
N LYS A 248 -39.76 1.39 -20.32
CA LYS A 248 -41.13 1.68 -20.81
C LYS A 248 -41.65 2.99 -20.19
N PRO A 249 -42.53 3.74 -20.90
CA PRO A 249 -43.04 5.02 -20.42
C PRO A 249 -43.67 4.97 -19.02
N TRP A 250 -44.41 3.91 -18.69
CA TRP A 250 -45.02 3.77 -17.36
C TRP A 250 -43.97 3.67 -16.24
N ALA A 251 -42.88 2.93 -16.48
CA ALA A 251 -41.79 2.75 -15.52
C ALA A 251 -40.98 4.04 -15.38
N GLN A 252 -40.73 4.74 -16.49
CA GLN A 252 -40.09 6.07 -16.46
C GLN A 252 -40.89 7.07 -15.61
N THR A 253 -42.21 7.13 -15.80
CA THR A 253 -43.10 8.02 -15.04
C THR A 253 -43.06 7.69 -13.56
N GLU A 254 -43.10 6.39 -13.20
CA GLU A 254 -43.07 5.96 -11.81
C GLU A 254 -41.71 6.27 -11.15
N LEU A 255 -40.59 6.04 -11.83
CA LEU A 255 -39.26 6.41 -11.31
C LEU A 255 -39.10 7.93 -11.15
N ARG A 256 -39.64 8.73 -12.08
CA ARG A 256 -39.68 10.20 -11.95
C ARG A 256 -40.54 10.63 -10.76
N ARG A 257 -41.69 9.98 -10.54
CA ARG A 257 -42.57 10.22 -9.38
C ARG A 257 -41.86 9.92 -8.07
N GLN A 258 -41.03 8.88 -8.04
CA GLN A 258 -40.20 8.52 -6.88
C GLN A 258 -39.00 9.45 -6.68
N GLY A 259 -38.74 10.39 -7.60
CA GLY A 259 -37.70 11.40 -7.44
C GLY A 259 -36.27 10.85 -7.50
N VAL A 260 -36.06 9.78 -8.26
CA VAL A 260 -34.76 9.13 -8.43
C VAL A 260 -33.74 10.11 -9.07
N LYS A 261 -32.52 10.18 -8.51
CA LYS A 261 -31.45 11.08 -8.98
C LYS A 261 -30.15 10.38 -9.37
N ASP A 262 -30.03 9.09 -9.11
CA ASP A 262 -28.83 8.30 -9.33
C ASP A 262 -29.20 6.87 -9.78
N LEU A 263 -28.28 6.21 -10.49
CA LEU A 263 -28.51 4.87 -11.03
C LEU A 263 -28.80 3.82 -9.94
N PRO A 264 -28.06 3.75 -8.81
CA PRO A 264 -28.37 2.79 -7.75
C PRO A 264 -29.79 2.92 -7.21
N THR A 265 -30.25 4.15 -6.95
CA THR A 265 -31.63 4.42 -6.53
C THR A 265 -32.63 4.06 -7.62
N ALA A 266 -32.30 4.27 -8.90
CA ALA A 266 -33.13 3.88 -10.04
C ALA A 266 -33.32 2.37 -10.13
N ILE A 267 -32.24 1.60 -9.96
CA ILE A 267 -32.27 0.14 -9.97
C ILE A 267 -33.09 -0.39 -8.79
N ALA A 268 -32.86 0.14 -7.59
CA ALA A 268 -33.61 -0.25 -6.40
C ALA A 268 -35.11 0.08 -6.50
N ALA A 269 -35.46 1.23 -7.09
CA ALA A 269 -36.83 1.62 -7.40
C ALA A 269 -37.45 0.69 -8.45
N ALA A 270 -36.72 0.38 -9.52
CA ALA A 270 -37.13 -0.49 -10.60
C ALA A 270 -37.40 -1.94 -10.14
N ASP A 271 -36.56 -2.48 -9.26
CA ASP A 271 -36.76 -3.81 -8.67
C ASP A 271 -38.07 -3.92 -7.89
N ARG A 272 -38.51 -2.82 -7.25
CA ARG A 272 -39.80 -2.74 -6.53
C ARG A 272 -41.01 -2.65 -7.47
N LEU A 273 -40.81 -2.42 -8.76
CA LEU A 273 -41.87 -2.41 -9.77
C LEU A 273 -42.22 -3.80 -10.31
N GLY A 274 -41.48 -4.83 -9.90
CA GLY A 274 -41.77 -6.22 -10.24
C GLY A 274 -43.12 -6.65 -9.67
N ASP A 275 -44.18 -6.43 -10.46
CA ASP A 275 -45.44 -7.19 -10.55
C ASP A 275 -46.57 -6.41 -11.26
N TYR A 276 -46.32 -5.21 -11.81
CA TYR A 276 -47.37 -4.50 -12.56
C TYR A 276 -47.48 -5.03 -14.02
N LYS A 277 -48.23 -6.12 -14.19
CA LYS A 277 -48.78 -6.49 -15.50
C LYS A 277 -49.90 -5.51 -15.82
N VAL A 278 -49.74 -4.71 -16.88
CA VAL A 278 -50.83 -3.89 -17.42
C VAL A 278 -52.01 -4.83 -17.71
N PRO A 279 -53.21 -4.61 -17.13
CA PRO A 279 -54.41 -5.35 -17.54
C PRO A 279 -54.61 -5.13 -19.03
N ASN A 280 -54.75 -6.24 -19.78
CA ASN A 280 -54.97 -6.30 -21.23
C ASN A 280 -55.59 -5.01 -21.80
N GLU A 281 -54.90 -4.39 -22.77
CA GLU A 281 -55.59 -3.50 -23.70
C GLU A 281 -56.75 -4.29 -24.34
N PRO A 282 -57.96 -3.72 -24.40
CA PRO A 282 -59.07 -4.39 -25.04
C PRO A 282 -58.73 -4.54 -26.53
N GLU A 283 -58.74 -5.78 -27.02
CA GLU A 283 -58.71 -6.08 -28.44
C GLU A 283 -59.69 -5.15 -29.16
N GLN A 284 -59.16 -4.36 -30.10
CA GLN A 284 -59.97 -3.61 -31.03
C GLN A 284 -60.89 -4.61 -31.74
N ARG A 285 -62.16 -4.63 -31.32
CA ARG A 285 -63.22 -5.26 -32.09
C ARG A 285 -63.24 -4.55 -33.44
N SER A 286 -62.82 -5.28 -34.47
CA SER A 286 -63.10 -4.91 -35.84
C SER A 286 -64.62 -4.90 -36.01
N ASP A 287 -65.23 -3.72 -36.00
CA ASP A 287 -66.60 -3.53 -36.43
C ASP A 287 -66.69 -3.85 -37.92
N ASP A 288 -67.20 -5.06 -38.21
CA ASP A 288 -67.70 -5.44 -39.51
C ASP A 288 -69.01 -4.68 -39.75
N SER A 289 -68.91 -3.59 -40.52
CA SER A 289 -70.06 -2.90 -41.12
C SER A 289 -69.79 -2.74 -42.61
N GLY A 290 -69.98 -3.85 -43.33
CA GLY A 290 -70.09 -3.86 -44.79
C GLY A 290 -71.39 -3.21 -45.24
N ASP A 291 -71.39 -1.89 -45.37
CA ASP A 291 -72.46 -1.10 -45.98
C ASP A 291 -72.54 -1.37 -47.49
N GLY A 292 -73.76 -1.62 -47.96
CA GLY A 292 -74.06 -2.04 -49.32
C GLY A 292 -73.87 -0.91 -50.33
N LYS A 293 -73.12 -1.18 -51.39
CA LYS A 293 -73.18 -0.37 -52.63
C LYS A 293 -73.39 -1.24 -53.86
N ALA A 294 -74.66 -1.34 -54.25
CA ALA A 294 -75.04 -1.53 -55.63
C ALA A 294 -74.71 -0.25 -56.42
N LYS A 295 -73.96 -0.35 -57.53
CA LYS A 295 -74.17 0.41 -58.77
C LYS A 295 -73.26 -0.08 -59.90
N PHE A 296 -73.94 -0.74 -60.84
CA PHE A 296 -73.73 -0.79 -62.29
C PHE A 296 -72.50 -0.12 -62.90
N GLY A 297 -71.79 -0.88 -63.74
CA GLY A 297 -70.82 -0.34 -64.70
C GLY A 297 -70.00 -1.41 -65.44
N ARG A 298 -70.61 -2.24 -66.29
CA ARG A 298 -69.88 -3.01 -67.32
C ARG A 298 -70.24 -2.48 -68.70
N SER A 299 -69.29 -1.85 -69.38
CA SER A 299 -69.13 -2.04 -70.82
C SER A 299 -67.74 -1.64 -71.31
N SER A 300 -67.05 -2.64 -71.89
CA SER A 300 -66.34 -2.54 -73.18
C SER A 300 -65.20 -1.53 -73.34
N ARG A 301 -63.93 -1.99 -73.41
CA ARG A 301 -63.27 -2.46 -74.66
C ARG A 301 -61.74 -2.52 -74.54
N ARG A 302 -61.23 -3.62 -75.10
CA ARG A 302 -60.04 -3.78 -75.98
C ARG A 302 -58.63 -3.80 -75.39
N ARG A 303 -57.98 -4.93 -75.72
CA ARG A 303 -56.62 -5.14 -76.31
C ARG A 303 -55.46 -4.56 -75.48
N ILE A 304 -54.37 -5.28 -75.22
CA ILE A 304 -53.51 -5.95 -76.21
C ILE A 304 -52.82 -7.15 -75.56
N LYS A 305 -52.59 -8.15 -76.39
CA LYS A 305 -52.00 -9.47 -76.15
C LYS A 305 -50.47 -9.40 -76.36
N LEU A 306 -49.77 -10.25 -75.61
CA LEU A 306 -48.60 -11.08 -75.99
C LEU A 306 -47.16 -10.59 -75.70
N ARG A 307 -46.48 -11.50 -74.96
CA ARG A 307 -45.16 -12.14 -75.20
C ARG A 307 -43.93 -11.21 -75.19
N LYS A 308 -42.81 -11.59 -74.59
CA LYS A 308 -42.32 -12.89 -74.14
C LYS A 308 -41.30 -12.65 -73.04
#